data_AF-A0A9D8WWM3-F1
#
_entry.id   AF-A0A9D8WWM3-F1
#
_cell.length_a   1.000
_cell.length_b   1.000
_cell.length_c   1.000
_cell.angle_alpha   90.00
_cell.angle_beta   90.00
_cell.angle_gamma   90.00
#
_symmetry.space_group_name_H-M   'P 1'
#
loop_
_entity.id
_entity.type
_entity.pdbx_description
1 polymer ?
#
loop_
_entity_poly.entity_id
_entity_poly.type
_entity_poly.pdbx_seq_one_letter_code
_entity_poly.pdbx_strand_id
1 'polypeptide(L)' 'FTGDTLFPGACGRVDLPSSNPRDMRKSLLKLSKLPEDTQIFAGHSYGGKCSSTIGYERIKNPFMRNAIRDEEIL' A
#
# COMPACT_ATOMS: atom_id res chain seq x y z
N PHE A 1 -10.50 1.33 5.20
CA PHE A 1 -9.38 1.54 6.15
C PHE A 1 -8.25 0.59 5.79
N THR A 2 -7.00 1.06 5.84
CA THR A 2 -5.81 0.28 5.44
C THR A 2 -4.87 -0.03 6.60
N GLY A 3 -5.12 0.50 7.80
CA GLY A 3 -4.27 0.27 8.97
C GLY A 3 -2.82 0.61 8.65
N ASP A 4 -1.91 -0.31 8.99
CA ASP A 4 -0.47 -0.21 8.68
C ASP A 4 -0.07 -0.91 7.38
N THR A 5 -1.03 -1.29 6.53
CA THR A 5 -0.70 -1.89 5.24
C THR A 5 -0.29 -0.83 4.22
N LEU A 6 -1.13 0.19 4.04
CA LEU A 6 -0.93 1.23 3.04
C LEU A 6 -1.13 2.61 3.67
N PHE A 7 -0.10 3.45 3.51
CA PHE A 7 -0.10 4.85 3.88
C PHE A 7 -0.02 5.71 2.62
N PRO A 8 -0.48 6.98 2.64
CA PRO A 8 -0.19 7.91 1.56
C PRO A 8 1.32 8.02 1.31
N GLY A 9 1.79 7.52 0.17
CA GLY A 9 3.20 7.50 -0.23
C GLY A 9 4.10 6.44 0.43
N ALA A 10 3.59 5.58 1.33
CA ALA A 10 4.39 4.58 2.04
C ALA A 10 3.60 3.28 2.36
N CYS A 11 4.23 2.33 3.06
CA CYS A 11 3.58 1.16 3.66
C CYS A 11 4.13 0.91 5.06
N GLY A 12 3.48 0.03 5.84
CA GLY A 12 4.02 -0.39 7.12
C GLY A 12 5.35 -1.12 7.01
N ARG A 13 6.10 -1.11 8.10
CA ARG A 13 7.34 -1.87 8.25
C ARG A 13 7.05 -3.38 8.32
N VAL A 14 8.02 -4.19 7.92
CA VAL A 14 7.88 -5.66 7.82
C VAL A 14 9.03 -6.42 8.48
N ASP A 15 9.72 -5.77 9.42
CA ASP A 15 10.92 -6.27 10.11
C ASP A 15 10.66 -6.69 11.57
N LEU A 16 9.42 -6.59 12.05
CA LEU A 16 9.03 -7.06 13.38
C LEU A 16 8.79 -8.58 13.39
N PRO A 17 8.88 -9.25 14.56
CA PRO A 17 8.53 -10.66 14.68
C PRO A 17 7.16 -10.95 14.06
N SER A 18 7.01 -12.10 13.39
CA SER A 18 5.83 -12.53 12.62
C SER A 18 5.50 -11.73 11.35
N SER A 19 6.25 -10.68 11.01
CA SER A 19 6.06 -9.97 9.74
C SER A 19 6.56 -10.80 8.55
N ASN A 20 5.91 -10.64 7.40
CA ASN A 20 6.33 -11.29 6.15
C ASN A 20 6.27 -10.29 4.97
N PRO A 21 7.43 -9.92 4.38
CA PRO A 21 7.47 -9.01 3.23
C PRO A 21 6.66 -9.50 2.02
N ARG A 22 6.56 -10.83 1.81
CA ARG A 22 5.75 -11.39 0.70
C ARG A 22 4.27 -11.18 0.93
N ASP A 23 3.80 -11.29 2.17
CA ASP A 23 2.38 -11.11 2.49
C ASP A 23 2.00 -9.63 2.46
N MET A 24 2.90 -8.73 2.85
CA MET A 24 2.76 -7.29 2.61
C MET A 24 2.62 -6.98 1.11
N ARG A 25 3.50 -7.55 0.27
CA ARG A 25 3.41 -7.39 -1.20
C ARG A 25 2.06 -7.85 -1.75
N LYS A 26 1.62 -9.05 -1.38
CA LYS A 26 0.31 -9.59 -1.79
C LYS A 26 -0.85 -8.69 -1.34
N SER A 27 -0.76 -8.12 -0.14
CA SER A 27 -1.78 -7.22 0.39
C SER A 27 -1.84 -5.90 -0.38
N LEU A 28 -0.69 -5.29 -0.68
CA LEU A 28 -0.60 -4.09 -1.51
C LEU A 28 -1.15 -4.33 -2.92
N LEU A 29 -0.83 -5.48 -3.51
CA LEU A 29 -1.36 -5.88 -4.82
C LEU A 29 -2.88 -6.14 -4.79
N LYS A 30 -3.40 -6.71 -3.72
CA LYS A 30 -4.85 -6.86 -3.54
C LYS A 30 -5.55 -5.50 -3.47
N LEU A 31 -4.97 -4.54 -2.75
CA LEU A 31 -5.50 -3.18 -2.64
C LEU A 31 -5.45 -2.44 -3.98
N SER A 32 -4.40 -2.61 -4.79
CA SER A 32 -4.26 -1.92 -6.08
C SER A 32 -5.29 -2.32 -7.14
N LYS A 33 -6.04 -3.41 -6.90
CA LYS A 33 -7.12 -3.91 -7.76
C LYS A 33 -8.49 -3.29 -7.43
N LEU A 34 -8.57 -2.44 -6.39
CA LEU A 34 -9.78 -1.69 -6.08
C LEU A 34 -10.01 -0.53 -7.09
N PRO A 35 -11.25 -0.01 -7.21
CA PRO A 35 -11.54 1.16 -8.04
C PRO A 35 -10.66 2.36 -7.69
N GLU A 36 -10.30 3.16 -8.70
CA GLU A 36 -9.31 4.23 -8.56
C GLU A 36 -9.72 5.37 -7.62
N ASP A 37 -11.02 5.59 -7.48
CA ASP A 37 -11.65 6.58 -6.62
C ASP A 37 -11.81 6.10 -5.16
N THR A 38 -11.51 4.82 -4.89
CA THR A 38 -11.56 4.23 -3.56
C THR A 38 -10.66 5.00 -2.61
N GLN A 39 -11.27 5.58 -1.57
CA GLN A 39 -10.55 6.29 -0.51
C GLN A 39 -9.80 5.31 0.38
N ILE A 40 -8.55 5.65 0.71
CA ILE A 40 -7.78 4.96 1.74
C ILE A 40 -7.72 5.83 2.99
N PHE A 41 -7.74 5.18 4.15
CA PHE A 41 -7.63 5.82 5.46
C PHE A 41 -6.65 4.99 6.28
N ALA A 42 -5.47 5.57 6.51
CA ALA A 42 -4.35 4.94 7.20
C ALA A 42 -4.58 4.85 8.71
N GLY A 43 -3.92 3.88 9.36
CA GLY A 43 -3.89 3.77 10.83
C GLY A 43 -3.00 4.82 11.50
N HIS A 44 -1.98 5.31 10.79
CA HIS A 44 -1.01 6.30 11.26
C HIS A 44 -0.71 7.35 10.18
N SER A 45 -0.25 8.54 10.60
CA SER A 45 0.27 9.58 9.70
C SER A 45 1.53 10.21 10.30
N TYR A 46 2.53 10.44 9.46
CA TYR A 46 3.85 10.94 9.87
C TYR A 46 4.16 12.27 9.17
N GLY A 47 3.36 13.30 9.47
CA GLY A 47 3.58 14.68 8.98
C GLY A 47 2.90 15.01 7.64
N GLY A 48 1.92 14.22 7.21
CA GLY A 48 1.20 14.41 5.96
C GLY A 48 -0.30 14.10 6.06
N LYS A 49 -0.95 13.89 4.91
CA LYS A 49 -2.37 13.51 4.83
C LYS A 49 -2.58 12.11 5.42
N CYS A 50 -3.69 11.91 6.13
CA CYS A 50 -4.10 10.58 6.63
C CYS A 50 -4.91 9.77 5.60
N SER A 51 -5.28 10.38 4.47
CA SER A 51 -6.06 9.77 3.39
C SER A 51 -5.51 10.09 2.00
N SER A 52 -5.87 9.23 1.04
CA SER A 52 -5.53 9.31 -0.37
C SER A 52 -6.54 8.45 -1.17
N THR A 53 -6.29 8.21 -2.45
CA THR A 53 -7.06 7.25 -3.26
C THR A 53 -6.19 6.13 -3.80
N ILE A 54 -6.81 4.97 -4.08
CA ILE A 54 -6.10 3.85 -4.72
C ILE A 54 -5.49 4.28 -6.06
N GLY A 55 -6.20 5.08 -6.86
CA GLY A 55 -5.69 5.59 -8.13
C GLY A 55 -4.41 6.43 -7.98
N TYR A 56 -4.38 7.32 -6.98
CA TYR A 56 -3.20 8.14 -6.71
C TYR A 56 -2.02 7.28 -6.22
N GLU A 57 -2.26 6.38 -5.25
CA GLU A 57 -1.22 5.52 -4.69
C GLU A 57 -0.66 4.54 -5.73
N ARG A 58 -1.50 4.02 -6.63
CA ARG A 58 -1.06 3.15 -7.74
C ARG A 58 -0.02 3.82 -8.64
N ILE A 59 -0.09 5.15 -8.79
CA ILE A 59 0.82 5.93 -9.64
C ILE A 59 2.03 6.46 -8.86
N LYS A 60 1.85 6.80 -7.58
CA LYS A 60 2.84 7.57 -6.80
C LYS A 60 3.53 6.76 -5.71
N ASN A 61 2.90 5.74 -5.15
CA ASN A 61 3.44 4.96 -4.05
C ASN A 61 4.46 3.94 -4.57
N PRO A 62 5.76 4.05 -4.21
CA PRO A 62 6.78 3.15 -4.74
C PRO A 62 6.56 1.70 -4.30
N PHE A 63 6.01 1.46 -3.11
CA PHE A 63 5.78 0.12 -2.59
C PHE A 63 4.62 -0.59 -3.31
N MET A 64 3.51 0.12 -3.54
CA MET A 64 2.39 -0.41 -4.32
C MET A 64 2.81 -0.67 -5.78
N ARG A 65 3.56 0.25 -6.39
CA ARG A 65 4.07 0.07 -7.76
C ARG A 65 4.98 -1.14 -7.88
N ASN A 66 5.89 -1.34 -6.93
CA ASN A 66 6.75 -2.52 -6.91
C ASN A 66 5.92 -3.80 -6.77
N ALA A 67 4.88 -3.79 -5.93
CA ALA A 67 3.98 -4.93 -5.78
C ALA A 67 3.27 -5.32 -7.09
N ILE A 68 2.85 -4.32 -7.88
CA ILE A 68 2.23 -4.50 -9.20
C ILE A 68 3.24 -5.02 -10.23
N ARG A 69 4.40 -4.37 -10.34
CA ARG A 69 5.45 -4.75 -11.31
C ARG A 69 5.93 -6.19 -11.12
N ASP A 70 6.06 -6.63 -9.88
CA ASP A 70 6.46 -8.00 -9.55
C ASP A 70 5.36 -9.04 -9.85
N GLU A 71 4.10 -8.64 -10.10
CA GLU A 71 3.07 -9.53 -10.68
C GLU A 71 3.24 -9.66 -12.20
N GLU A 72 3.64 -8.58 -12.89
CA GLU A 72 3.80 -8.54 -14.35
C GLU A 72 5.04 -9.32 -14.87
N ILE A 73 5.98 -9.68 -13.98
CA ILE A 73 7.21 -10.41 -14.32
C ILE A 73 7.09 -11.92 -14.03
N LEU A 74 5.95 -12.37 -13.50
CA LEU A 74 5.61 -13.79 -13.26
C LEU A 74 4.72 -14.34 -14.38
#